data_AF-A0A961Z251-F1
#
_entry.id   AF-A0A961Z251-F1
#
_cell.length_a   1.000
_cell.length_b   1.000
_cell.length_c   1.000
_cell.angle_alpha   90.00
_cell.angle_beta   90.00
_cell.angle_gamma   90.00
#
_symmetry.space_group_name_H-M   'P 1'
#
loop_
_entity.id
_entity.type
_entity.pdbx_description
1 polymer ?
#
loop_
_entity_poly.entity_id
_entity_poly.type
_entity_poly.pdbx_seq_one_letter_code
_entity_poly.pdbx_strand_id
1 'polypeptide(L)'
;MSFLTPQEFENKLKAGDWTGLAGKTVQGRINLAGSSFDQPIRLSHMTFHGDVDFSDCAFGGSVFFEGCAFARNLRMENSEVDGSLFLRNVTIRGGASQSGKRFAGQYALEASGLVVRGDLCLDLIEVTDAAGTDPKDRPWEDGSICLRGAGIEGNLTALGA
;
A
#
# COMPACT_ATOMS: atom_id res chain seq x y z
N MET A 1 -14.91 -6.07 13.90
CA MET A 1 -13.71 -6.09 13.05
C MET A 1 -13.07 -7.45 13.20
N SER A 2 -12.79 -8.14 12.09
CA SER A 2 -12.10 -9.43 12.15
C SER A 2 -10.62 -9.22 11.83
N PHE A 3 -9.76 -9.75 12.70
CA PHE A 3 -8.32 -9.61 12.60
C PHE A 3 -7.72 -10.77 11.79
N LEU A 4 -6.57 -10.50 11.19
CA LEU A 4 -5.74 -11.47 10.49
C LEU A 4 -4.31 -11.28 10.97
N THR A 5 -3.60 -12.36 11.25
CA THR A 5 -2.17 -12.26 11.55
C THR A 5 -1.40 -11.94 10.26
N PRO A 6 -0.23 -11.27 10.35
CA PRO A 6 0.61 -11.04 9.17
C PRO A 6 0.96 -12.34 8.44
N GLN A 7 1.27 -13.41 9.18
CA GLN A 7 1.62 -14.70 8.58
C GLN A 7 0.45 -15.33 7.79
N GLU A 8 -0.77 -15.28 8.33
CA GLU A 8 -1.95 -15.78 7.61
C GLU A 8 -2.23 -14.98 6.34
N PHE A 9 -2.05 -13.65 6.41
CA PHE A 9 -2.16 -12.78 5.24
C PHE A 9 -1.13 -13.12 4.18
N GLU A 10 0.14 -13.19 4.55
CA GLU A 10 1.25 -13.53 3.65
C GLU A 10 1.06 -14.90 3.00
N ASN A 11 0.65 -15.90 3.78
CA ASN A 11 0.37 -17.25 3.27
C ASN A 11 -0.77 -17.25 2.25
N LYS A 12 -1.85 -16.51 2.52
CA LYS A 12 -2.98 -16.36 1.60
C LYS A 12 -2.58 -15.66 0.30
N LEU A 13 -1.79 -14.59 0.39
CA LEU A 13 -1.26 -13.89 -0.79
C LEU A 13 -0.39 -14.82 -1.65
N LYS A 14 0.54 -15.54 -1.03
CA LYS A 14 1.41 -16.50 -1.74
C LYS A 14 0.63 -17.66 -2.36
N ALA A 15 -0.48 -18.07 -1.75
CA ALA A 15 -1.37 -19.10 -2.27
C ALA A 15 -2.36 -18.59 -3.33
N GLY A 16 -2.43 -17.27 -3.58
CA GLY A 16 -3.47 -16.67 -4.44
C GLY A 16 -4.88 -16.80 -3.88
N ASP A 17 -5.03 -16.95 -2.56
CA ASP A 17 -6.30 -17.15 -1.87
C ASP A 17 -6.83 -15.84 -1.27
N TRP A 18 -7.75 -15.21 -1.99
CA TRP A 18 -8.40 -13.96 -1.56
C TRP A 18 -9.58 -14.18 -0.62
N THR A 19 -9.95 -15.44 -0.35
CA THR A 19 -11.18 -15.76 0.37
C THR A 19 -11.12 -15.22 1.80
N GLY A 20 -12.15 -14.43 2.14
CA GLY A 20 -12.30 -13.82 3.45
C GLY A 20 -11.32 -12.69 3.75
N LEU A 21 -10.49 -12.21 2.82
CA LEU A 21 -9.59 -11.08 3.09
C LEU A 21 -10.32 -9.73 3.18
N ALA A 22 -11.42 -9.58 2.44
CA ALA A 22 -12.15 -8.32 2.34
C ALA A 22 -12.60 -7.80 3.72
N GLY A 23 -12.32 -6.52 4.00
CA GLY A 23 -12.72 -5.88 5.25
C GLY A 23 -11.90 -6.30 6.49
N LYS A 24 -10.83 -7.10 6.33
CA LYS A 24 -9.99 -7.55 7.45
C LYS A 24 -8.94 -6.53 7.85
N THR A 25 -8.52 -6.65 9.10
CA THR A 25 -7.44 -5.85 9.68
C THR A 25 -6.22 -6.71 9.97
N VAL A 26 -5.06 -6.35 9.42
CA VAL A 26 -3.77 -7.00 9.73
C VAL A 26 -3.04 -6.21 10.81
N GLN A 27 -2.77 -6.88 11.93
CA GLN A 27 -2.03 -6.31 13.05
C GLN A 27 -0.56 -6.74 12.97
N GLY A 28 0.30 -5.85 12.49
CA GLY A 28 1.74 -6.08 12.39
C GLY A 28 2.31 -5.71 11.03
N ARG A 29 3.63 -5.81 10.91
CA ARG A 29 4.35 -5.63 9.65
C ARG A 29 4.14 -6.84 8.75
N ILE A 30 3.90 -6.58 7.47
CA ILE A 30 3.91 -7.59 6.41
C ILE A 30 5.23 -7.45 5.67
N ASN A 31 5.93 -8.58 5.48
CA ASN A 31 7.15 -8.61 4.69
C ASN A 31 7.03 -9.64 3.57
N LEU A 32 6.82 -9.14 2.36
CA LEU A 32 6.75 -9.91 1.14
C LEU A 32 7.88 -9.56 0.19
N ALA A 33 8.89 -8.80 0.63
CA ALA A 33 9.97 -8.35 -0.22
C ALA A 33 10.67 -9.52 -0.95
N GLY A 34 11.00 -9.33 -2.24
CA GLY A 34 11.60 -10.35 -3.08
C GLY A 34 10.67 -11.51 -3.47
N SER A 35 9.36 -11.43 -3.19
CA SER A 35 8.41 -12.49 -3.55
C SER A 35 7.93 -12.37 -4.98
N SER A 36 7.55 -13.51 -5.56
CA SER A 36 6.88 -13.56 -6.87
C SER A 36 5.44 -14.04 -6.70
N PHE A 37 4.52 -13.40 -7.42
CA PHE A 37 3.09 -13.70 -7.39
C PHE A 37 2.60 -13.96 -8.81
N ASP A 38 2.30 -15.22 -9.11
CA ASP A 38 1.81 -15.62 -10.45
C ASP A 38 0.34 -15.26 -10.68
N GLN A 39 -0.40 -14.97 -9.60
CA GLN A 39 -1.82 -14.65 -9.65
C GLN A 39 -2.06 -13.16 -9.39
N PRO A 40 -3.07 -12.54 -10.03
CA PRO A 40 -3.46 -11.16 -9.75
C PRO A 40 -3.82 -10.95 -8.28
N ILE A 41 -3.26 -9.92 -7.65
CA ILE A 41 -3.55 -9.59 -6.25
C ILE A 41 -4.80 -8.72 -6.17
N ARG A 42 -5.76 -9.09 -5.31
CA ARG A 42 -7.00 -8.33 -5.11
C ARG A 42 -7.27 -8.12 -3.63
N LEU A 43 -7.17 -6.88 -3.18
CA LEU A 43 -7.37 -6.49 -1.79
C LEU A 43 -8.40 -5.36 -1.72
N SER A 44 -9.47 -5.62 -0.98
CA SER A 44 -10.61 -4.69 -0.88
C SER A 44 -10.93 -4.40 0.59
N HIS A 45 -11.02 -3.11 0.93
CA HIS A 45 -11.39 -2.62 2.25
C HIS A 45 -10.53 -3.15 3.41
N MET A 46 -9.27 -3.51 3.14
CA MET A 46 -8.36 -3.99 4.17
C MET A 46 -7.72 -2.84 4.94
N THR A 47 -7.38 -3.10 6.20
CA THR A 47 -6.64 -2.15 7.05
C THR A 47 -5.33 -2.76 7.53
N PHE A 48 -4.22 -2.08 7.30
CA PHE A 48 -2.88 -2.51 7.69
C PHE A 48 -2.32 -1.59 8.77
N HIS A 49 -2.01 -2.13 9.95
CA HIS A 49 -1.47 -1.31 11.05
C HIS A 49 0.06 -1.19 11.04
N GLY A 50 0.76 -2.15 10.45
CA GLY A 50 2.21 -2.10 10.26
C GLY A 50 2.60 -1.73 8.83
N ASP A 51 3.90 -1.62 8.57
CA ASP A 51 4.43 -1.45 7.22
C ASP A 51 4.05 -2.64 6.34
N VAL A 52 3.78 -2.37 5.07
CA VAL A 52 3.52 -3.39 4.07
C VAL A 52 4.63 -3.29 3.02
N ASP A 53 5.45 -4.34 2.97
CA ASP A 53 6.67 -4.35 2.18
C ASP A 53 6.54 -5.34 1.02
N PHE A 54 6.39 -4.79 -0.18
CA PHE A 54 6.42 -5.51 -1.46
C PHE A 54 7.64 -5.13 -2.29
N SER A 55 8.71 -4.59 -1.70
CA SER A 55 9.90 -4.21 -2.49
C SER A 55 10.54 -5.43 -3.18
N ASP A 56 11.15 -5.19 -4.34
CA ASP A 56 11.79 -6.22 -5.18
C ASP A 56 10.87 -7.38 -5.57
N CYS A 57 9.54 -7.16 -5.60
CA CYS A 57 8.57 -8.20 -5.97
C CYS A 57 8.32 -8.27 -7.48
N ALA A 58 7.94 -9.45 -7.95
CA ALA A 58 7.44 -9.65 -9.32
C ALA A 58 5.97 -10.10 -9.28
N PHE A 59 5.08 -9.32 -9.89
CA PHE A 59 3.67 -9.66 -10.03
C PHE A 59 3.40 -10.07 -11.47
N GLY A 60 3.11 -11.35 -11.72
CA GLY A 60 2.76 -11.89 -13.04
C GLY A 60 1.38 -11.48 -13.56
N GLY A 61 0.75 -10.50 -12.91
CA GLY A 61 -0.54 -9.96 -13.31
C GLY A 61 -0.87 -8.68 -12.54
N SER A 62 -2.05 -8.13 -12.82
CA SER A 62 -2.48 -6.86 -12.24
C SER A 62 -2.67 -6.93 -10.72
N VAL A 63 -2.38 -5.80 -10.06
CA VAL A 63 -2.49 -5.63 -8.61
C VAL A 63 -3.58 -4.60 -8.32
N PHE A 64 -4.52 -4.96 -7.46
CA PHE A 64 -5.68 -4.12 -7.12
C PHE A 64 -5.75 -3.90 -5.61
N PHE A 65 -5.63 -2.64 -5.20
CA PHE A 65 -5.97 -2.17 -3.86
C PHE A 65 -7.16 -1.22 -3.97
N GLU A 66 -8.29 -1.62 -3.39
CA GLU A 66 -9.52 -0.83 -3.40
C GLU A 66 -9.99 -0.53 -1.98
N GLY A 67 -10.16 0.74 -1.63
CA GLY A 67 -10.67 1.12 -0.30
C GLY A 67 -9.74 0.71 0.85
N CYS A 68 -8.46 0.44 0.58
CA CYS A 68 -7.52 -0.05 1.58
C CYS A 68 -6.90 1.10 2.39
N ALA A 69 -6.66 0.85 3.66
CA ALA A 69 -6.04 1.81 4.57
C ALA A 69 -4.72 1.28 5.13
N PHE A 70 -3.65 2.05 4.97
CA PHE A 70 -2.32 1.77 5.50
C PHE A 70 -2.00 2.76 6.60
N ALA A 71 -1.70 2.27 7.81
CA ALA A 71 -1.33 3.11 8.94
C ALA A 71 0.16 3.51 8.97
N ARG A 72 0.92 2.99 8.00
CA ARG A 72 2.38 3.04 7.82
C ARG A 72 2.69 3.07 6.32
N ASN A 73 3.95 2.84 5.95
CA ASN A 73 4.37 2.85 4.55
C ASN A 73 3.83 1.65 3.78
N LEU A 74 3.49 1.89 2.52
CA LEU A 74 3.33 0.89 1.48
C LEU A 74 4.56 0.98 0.57
N ARG A 75 5.38 -0.07 0.56
CA ARG A 75 6.59 -0.15 -0.27
C ARG A 75 6.38 -1.11 -1.43
N MET A 76 6.75 -0.67 -2.62
CA MET A 76 6.75 -1.42 -3.89
C MET A 76 8.00 -1.04 -4.71
N GLU A 77 9.10 -0.73 -4.03
CA GLU A 77 10.33 -0.28 -4.69
C GLU A 77 10.92 -1.40 -5.54
N ASN A 78 11.51 -1.04 -6.70
CA ASN A 78 12.12 -1.97 -7.66
C ASN A 78 11.25 -3.17 -8.05
N SER A 79 9.94 -3.05 -7.89
CA SER A 79 9.01 -4.14 -8.17
C SER A 79 8.52 -4.06 -9.62
N GLU A 80 8.14 -5.20 -10.18
CA GLU A 80 7.60 -5.27 -11.53
C GLU A 80 6.18 -5.82 -11.51
N VAL A 81 5.25 -5.11 -12.15
CA VAL A 81 3.86 -5.51 -12.35
C VAL A 81 3.67 -5.80 -13.82
N ASP A 82 3.54 -7.08 -14.18
CA ASP A 82 3.24 -7.57 -15.54
C ASP A 82 1.74 -7.41 -15.86
N GLY A 83 1.25 -6.20 -15.66
CA GLY A 83 -0.16 -5.83 -15.73
C GLY A 83 -0.34 -4.40 -15.23
N SER A 84 -1.55 -4.07 -14.80
CA SER A 84 -1.87 -2.74 -14.26
C SER A 84 -1.80 -2.72 -12.74
N LEU A 85 -1.39 -1.58 -12.17
CA LEU A 85 -1.45 -1.30 -10.74
C LEU A 85 -2.58 -0.30 -10.46
N PHE A 86 -3.60 -0.74 -9.74
CA PHE A 86 -4.73 0.08 -9.33
C PHE A 86 -4.70 0.33 -7.82
N LEU A 87 -4.44 1.58 -7.44
CA LEU A 87 -4.60 2.10 -6.08
C LEU A 87 -5.81 3.04 -6.09
N ARG A 88 -6.99 2.52 -5.74
CA ARG A 88 -8.24 3.28 -5.74
C ARG A 88 -8.79 3.46 -4.35
N ASN A 89 -9.11 4.70 -3.98
CA ASN A 89 -9.65 5.02 -2.66
C ASN A 89 -8.74 4.49 -1.54
N VAL A 90 -7.42 4.68 -1.72
CA VAL A 90 -6.40 4.18 -0.80
C VAL A 90 -5.98 5.31 0.13
N THR A 91 -6.03 5.06 1.43
CA THR A 91 -5.56 6.02 2.44
C THR A 91 -4.26 5.52 3.07
N ILE A 92 -3.20 6.31 2.99
CA ILE A 92 -1.93 6.07 3.68
C ILE A 92 -1.81 7.15 4.76
N ARG A 93 -1.98 6.75 6.02
CA ARG A 93 -2.02 7.69 7.14
C ARG A 93 -1.14 7.30 8.29
N GLY A 94 -0.49 8.28 8.91
CA GLY A 94 0.33 8.05 10.10
C GLY A 94 -0.51 7.62 11.29
N GLY A 95 -0.66 6.31 11.53
CA GLY A 95 -1.50 5.81 12.62
C GLY A 95 -1.05 6.27 14.01
N ALA A 96 -2.00 6.40 14.94
CA ALA A 96 -1.71 6.40 16.37
C ALA A 96 -1.55 4.94 16.85
N SER A 97 -0.47 4.64 17.59
CA SER A 97 -0.34 3.39 18.33
C SER A 97 -1.53 3.18 19.28
N GLN A 98 -1.90 1.93 19.56
CA GLN A 98 -2.85 1.60 20.64
C GLN A 98 -2.42 2.14 22.01
N SER A 99 -1.13 2.47 22.18
CA SER A 99 -0.58 3.13 23.37
C SER A 99 -0.69 4.66 23.35
N GLY A 100 -1.45 5.25 22.42
CA GLY A 100 -1.55 6.71 22.21
C GLY A 100 -0.28 7.37 21.65
N LYS A 101 0.77 6.59 21.36
CA LYS A 101 2.00 7.11 20.75
C LYS A 101 1.78 7.31 19.26
N ARG A 102 1.82 8.56 18.80
CA ARG A 102 2.00 8.85 17.38
C ARG A 102 3.39 8.39 16.99
N PHE A 103 3.46 7.55 15.98
CA PHE A 103 4.73 7.26 15.34
C PHE A 103 5.04 8.48 14.45
N ALA A 104 5.89 9.36 14.96
CA ALA A 104 6.46 10.44 14.17
C ALA A 104 7.29 9.81 13.05
N GLY A 105 7.06 10.23 11.82
CA GLY A 105 7.83 9.80 10.66
C GLY A 105 7.24 8.60 9.92
N GLN A 106 7.04 8.84 8.62
CA GLN A 106 6.97 7.89 7.52
C GLN A 106 5.68 7.08 7.41
N TYR A 107 4.70 7.73 6.79
CA TYR A 107 3.61 7.11 6.04
C TYR A 107 3.75 7.60 4.59
N ALA A 108 4.17 6.70 3.71
CA ALA A 108 4.46 7.00 2.32
C ALA A 108 4.06 5.83 1.42
N LEU A 109 3.79 6.14 0.15
CA LEU A 109 3.86 5.19 -0.94
C LEU A 109 5.26 5.27 -1.55
N GLU A 110 6.10 4.27 -1.27
CA GLU A 110 7.45 4.18 -1.81
C GLU A 110 7.45 3.21 -3.00
N ALA A 111 7.48 3.76 -4.21
CA ALA A 111 7.44 3.00 -5.47
C ALA A 111 8.57 3.47 -6.40
N SER A 112 9.74 3.77 -5.81
CA SER A 112 10.95 4.09 -6.54
C SER A 112 11.38 2.90 -7.40
N GLY A 113 11.65 3.10 -8.69
CA GLY A 113 12.03 2.03 -9.61
C GLY A 113 10.92 1.03 -9.95
N LEU A 114 9.67 1.29 -9.55
CA LEU A 114 8.52 0.45 -9.91
C LEU A 114 8.34 0.40 -11.43
N VAL A 115 8.18 -0.79 -11.99
CA VAL A 115 7.81 -0.98 -13.41
C VAL A 115 6.38 -1.52 -13.49
N VAL A 116 5.54 -0.85 -14.28
CA VAL A 116 4.16 -1.27 -14.55
C VAL A 116 4.01 -1.43 -16.06
N ARG A 117 3.78 -2.66 -16.53
CA ARG A 117 3.61 -2.99 -17.96
C ARG A 117 2.25 -2.53 -18.50
N GLY A 118 1.27 -2.34 -17.63
CA GLY A 118 -0.05 -1.79 -17.94
C GLY A 118 -0.23 -0.37 -17.41
N ASP A 119 -1.45 -0.07 -16.99
CA ASP A 119 -1.81 1.24 -16.44
C ASP A 119 -1.41 1.35 -14.95
N LEU A 120 -0.93 2.53 -14.55
CA LEU A 120 -0.80 2.94 -13.16
C LEU A 120 -1.93 3.92 -12.82
N CYS A 121 -2.82 3.52 -11.93
CA CYS A 121 -3.99 4.29 -11.52
C CYS A 121 -3.91 4.61 -10.03
N LEU A 122 -3.85 5.90 -9.71
CA LEU A 122 -3.73 6.48 -8.37
C LEU A 122 -4.95 7.37 -8.10
N ASP A 123 -6.15 6.78 -8.15
CA ASP A 123 -7.40 7.52 -8.04
C ASP A 123 -7.85 7.60 -6.57
N LEU A 124 -8.17 8.80 -6.10
CA LEU A 124 -8.60 9.06 -4.72
C LEU A 124 -7.59 8.51 -3.70
N ILE A 125 -6.29 8.68 -3.98
CA ILE A 125 -5.24 8.36 -3.02
C ILE A 125 -5.05 9.53 -2.05
N GLU A 126 -5.16 9.22 -0.76
CA GLU A 126 -4.95 10.19 0.30
C GLU A 126 -3.72 9.81 1.10
N VAL A 127 -2.76 10.73 1.19
CA VAL A 127 -1.59 10.58 2.08
C VAL A 127 -1.61 11.71 3.08
N THR A 128 -1.91 11.40 4.34
CA THR A 128 -2.19 12.43 5.36
C THR A 128 -1.82 11.96 6.76
N ASP A 129 -1.49 12.87 7.68
CA ASP A 129 -1.30 12.46 9.07
C ASP A 129 -2.64 12.02 9.71
N ALA A 130 -2.60 11.26 10.81
CA ALA A 130 -3.80 11.02 11.61
C ALA A 130 -4.06 12.18 12.60
N ALA A 131 -3.89 13.44 12.19
CA ALA A 131 -4.00 14.56 13.12
C ALA A 131 -4.81 15.73 12.56
N GLY A 132 -5.95 15.99 13.19
CA GLY A 132 -6.55 17.32 13.22
C GLY A 132 -5.68 18.34 14.00
N THR A 133 -4.38 18.41 13.73
CA THR A 133 -3.49 19.49 14.16
C THR A 133 -3.22 20.42 12.99
N ASP A 134 -3.06 21.71 13.26
CA ASP A 134 -2.89 22.75 12.24
C ASP A 134 -1.67 22.41 11.36
N PRO A 135 -1.79 22.38 10.01
CA PRO A 135 -0.67 22.16 9.10
C PRO A 135 0.57 23.04 9.37
N LYS A 136 0.40 24.19 10.04
CA LYS A 136 1.49 25.07 10.47
C LYS A 136 2.38 24.49 11.57
N ASP A 137 1.87 23.55 12.35
CA ASP A 137 2.60 22.97 13.49
C ASP A 137 3.65 21.94 13.06
N ARG A 138 3.60 21.45 11.80
CA ARG A 138 4.56 20.45 11.27
C ARG A 138 4.82 20.60 9.75
N PRO A 139 5.63 21.59 9.33
CA PRO A 139 5.86 21.88 7.91
C PRO A 139 6.74 20.87 7.15
N TRP A 140 7.14 19.75 7.75
CA TRP A 140 8.06 18.75 7.16
C TRP A 140 7.65 17.30 7.46
N GLU A 141 6.45 17.06 7.98
CA GLU A 141 5.88 15.72 8.17
C GLU A 141 4.78 15.41 7.16
N ASP A 142 4.89 15.90 5.92
CA ASP A 142 3.93 15.50 4.89
C ASP A 142 4.25 14.08 4.43
N GLY A 143 3.24 13.22 4.43
CA GLY A 143 3.38 11.92 3.81
C GLY A 143 3.60 12.08 2.30
N SER A 144 4.31 11.15 1.69
CA SER A 144 4.76 11.29 0.31
C SER A 144 4.35 10.12 -0.57
N ILE A 145 4.19 10.40 -1.85
CA ILE A 145 4.14 9.39 -2.91
C ILE A 145 5.42 9.54 -3.72
N CYS A 146 6.28 8.54 -3.71
CA CYS A 146 7.54 8.52 -4.45
C CYS A 146 7.46 7.54 -5.61
N LEU A 147 7.49 8.06 -6.84
CA LEU A 147 7.52 7.28 -8.09
C LEU A 147 8.82 7.51 -8.86
N ARG A 148 9.93 7.78 -8.14
CA ARG A 148 11.21 8.14 -8.77
C ARG A 148 11.74 6.97 -9.60
N GLY A 149 12.00 7.21 -10.88
CA GLY A 149 12.47 6.18 -11.79
C GLY A 149 11.44 5.09 -12.07
N ALA A 150 10.15 5.31 -11.75
CA ALA A 150 9.10 4.39 -12.11
C ALA A 150 8.89 4.39 -13.63
N GLY A 151 8.80 3.20 -14.22
CA GLY A 151 8.49 2.99 -15.63
C GLY A 151 7.03 2.56 -15.78
N ILE A 152 6.22 3.34 -16.49
CA ILE A 152 4.83 2.99 -16.79
C ILE A 152 4.70 2.87 -18.30
N GLU A 153 4.40 1.67 -18.80
CA GLU A 153 4.22 1.43 -20.23
C GLU A 153 2.81 1.76 -20.72
N GLY A 154 1.81 1.66 -19.84
CA GLY A 154 0.45 2.12 -20.08
C GLY A 154 0.21 3.57 -19.65
N ASN A 155 -1.03 3.87 -19.25
CA ASN A 155 -1.41 5.20 -18.82
C ASN A 155 -1.12 5.41 -17.33
N LEU A 156 -0.72 6.63 -16.98
CA LEU A 156 -0.70 7.10 -15.60
C LEU A 156 -1.94 7.97 -15.36
N THR A 157 -2.83 7.53 -14.47
CA THR A 157 -3.93 8.36 -13.96
C THR A 157 -3.72 8.68 -12.49
N ALA A 158 -3.99 9.93 -12.12
CA ALA A 158 -3.98 10.37 -10.73
C ALA A 158 -5.12 11.39 -10.56
N LEU A 159 -6.30 10.89 -10.18
CA LEU A 159 -7.43 11.73 -9.84
C LEU A 159 -7.38 12.04 -8.34
N GLY A 160 -7.33 13.33 -8.01
CA GLY A 160 -7.30 13.78 -6.62
C GLY A 160 -8.56 13.39 -5.83
N ALA A 161 -8.40 13.24 -4.52
CA ALA A 161 -9.49 13.08 -3.56
C ALA A 161 -10.25 14.39 -3.32
#